data_AF-A0A402AYL9-F1
#
_entry.id   AF-A0A402AYL9-F1
#
_cell.length_a   1.000
_cell.length_b   1.000
_cell.length_c   1.000
_cell.angle_alpha   90.00
_cell.angle_beta   90.00
_cell.angle_gamma   90.00
#
_symmetry.space_group_name_H-M   'P 1'
#
loop_
_entity.id
_entity.type
_entity.pdbx_description
1 polymer ?
#
loop_
_entity_poly.entity_id
_entity_poly.type
_entity_poly.pdbx_seq_one_letter_code
_entity_poly.pdbx_strand_id
1 'polypeptide(L)'
;METSSNIDALYTTTPKTSTLINWKGIGWYLVLAFGISWSMFLLLKLVGVPFIIRAALGMYGPTVAALLVRWLRHEGFADVGLRLRGKEWKGDRHIWRLYVAAYLIPIILLTIGFGIVIALHMQSWAVDEKIGLLLKSLPKTTRALPPANTTALIIVLSACTVDLPITMLATFGEEFGWRGYLLPRLMPLGNVKAALLIGVIWAYGTPP
;
A
#
# COMPACT_ATOMS: atom_id res chain seq x y z
N MET A 1 47.65 -9.28 47.25
CA MET A 1 46.52 -10.07 46.69
C MET A 1 45.26 -9.24 46.91
N GLU A 2 44.33 -9.29 45.96
CA GLU A 2 43.05 -8.54 45.88
C GLU A 2 43.07 -7.19 45.15
N THR A 3 42.99 -7.25 43.81
CA THR A 3 42.35 -6.21 42.99
C THR A 3 41.60 -6.86 41.83
N SER A 4 40.47 -7.51 42.10
CA SER A 4 39.54 -7.93 41.05
C SER A 4 38.11 -7.93 41.59
N SER A 5 37.29 -6.96 41.19
CA SER A 5 35.82 -7.06 41.14
C SER A 5 35.20 -5.66 41.02
N ASN A 6 35.28 -5.05 39.84
CA ASN A 6 34.36 -3.96 39.48
C ASN A 6 34.04 -3.89 37.98
N ILE A 7 34.42 -4.92 37.22
CA ILE A 7 34.22 -4.96 35.76
C ILE A 7 32.90 -5.66 35.38
N ASP A 8 32.25 -6.33 36.32
CA ASP A 8 31.03 -7.11 36.07
C ASP A 8 29.73 -6.29 36.19
N ALA A 9 29.81 -5.03 36.62
CA ALA A 9 28.63 -4.16 36.80
C ALA A 9 28.16 -3.45 35.51
N LEU A 10 28.89 -3.58 34.38
CA LEU A 10 28.60 -2.84 33.14
C LEU A 10 27.82 -3.62 32.08
N TYR A 11 27.42 -4.87 32.37
CA TYR A 11 26.57 -5.67 31.49
C TYR A 11 25.16 -5.83 32.06
N THR A 12 24.51 -4.73 32.43
CA THR A 12 23.04 -4.72 32.50
C THR A 12 22.51 -4.82 31.08
N THR A 13 22.43 -6.06 30.59
CA THR A 13 21.65 -6.40 29.40
C THR A 13 20.19 -6.06 29.75
N THR A 14 19.73 -4.90 29.30
CA THR A 14 18.32 -4.54 29.36
C THR A 14 17.54 -5.71 28.78
N PRO A 15 16.66 -6.38 29.53
CA PRO A 15 15.93 -7.52 29.00
C PRO A 15 15.13 -7.01 27.81
N LYS A 16 15.47 -7.53 26.62
CA LYS A 16 14.76 -7.28 25.37
C LYS A 16 13.35 -7.82 25.59
N THR A 17 12.44 -6.97 26.07
CA THR A 17 11.06 -7.36 26.34
C THR A 17 10.51 -7.87 25.02
N SER A 18 10.35 -9.19 24.89
CA SER A 18 9.68 -9.77 23.74
C SER A 18 8.24 -9.28 23.83
N THR A 19 7.93 -8.21 23.10
CA THR A 19 6.57 -7.72 23.00
C THR A 19 5.76 -8.84 22.35
N LEU A 20 4.98 -9.54 23.16
CA LEU A 20 4.16 -10.65 22.71
C LEU A 20 3.17 -10.11 21.67
N ILE A 21 3.11 -10.77 20.52
CA ILE A 21 2.24 -10.37 19.42
C ILE A 21 0.79 -10.68 19.80
N ASN A 22 -0.08 -9.69 19.72
CA ASN A 22 -1.52 -9.87 19.95
C ASN A 22 -2.21 -10.43 18.70
N TRP A 23 -2.09 -11.74 18.50
CA TRP A 23 -2.70 -12.45 17.37
C TRP A 23 -4.22 -12.33 17.33
N LYS A 24 -4.88 -12.24 18.49
CA LYS A 24 -6.34 -12.05 18.55
C LYS A 24 -6.74 -10.70 17.94
N GLY A 25 -6.04 -9.61 18.30
CA GLY A 25 -6.29 -8.29 17.74
C GLY A 25 -6.00 -8.21 16.23
N ILE A 26 -4.94 -8.89 15.77
CA ILE A 26 -4.64 -9.03 14.35
C ILE A 26 -5.75 -9.79 13.61
N GLY A 27 -6.22 -10.91 14.17
CA GLY A 27 -7.32 -11.69 13.59
C GLY A 27 -8.59 -10.89 13.42
N TRP A 28 -9.01 -10.13 14.46
CA TRP A 28 -10.16 -9.22 14.38
C TRP A 28 -10.00 -8.18 13.27
N TYR A 29 -8.82 -7.58 13.17
CA TYR A 29 -8.53 -6.63 12.12
C TYR A 29 -8.62 -7.24 10.72
N LEU A 30 -8.05 -8.43 10.50
CA LEU A 30 -8.07 -9.07 9.19
C LEU A 30 -9.49 -9.46 8.76
N VAL A 31 -10.28 -10.04 9.68
CA VAL A 31 -11.68 -10.39 9.40
C VAL A 31 -12.49 -9.15 9.03
N LEU A 32 -12.30 -8.05 9.76
CA LEU A 32 -12.99 -6.79 9.44
C LEU A 32 -12.47 -6.17 8.14
N ALA A 33 -11.16 -6.15 7.90
CA ALA A 33 -10.56 -5.57 6.70
C ALA A 33 -11.08 -6.26 5.45
N PHE A 34 -11.00 -7.60 5.41
CA PHE A 34 -11.51 -8.37 4.28
C PHE A 34 -13.03 -8.33 4.21
N GLY A 35 -13.73 -8.52 5.34
CA GLY A 35 -15.18 -8.47 5.37
C GLY A 35 -15.76 -7.16 4.83
N ILE A 36 -15.18 -6.03 5.24
CA ILE A 36 -15.61 -4.69 4.78
C ILE A 36 -15.25 -4.49 3.30
N SER A 37 -14.00 -4.75 2.89
CA SER A 37 -13.58 -4.58 1.49
C SER A 37 -14.41 -5.45 0.55
N TRP A 38 -14.65 -6.72 0.90
CA TRP A 38 -15.42 -7.66 0.09
C TRP A 38 -16.90 -7.28 0.04
N SER A 39 -17.51 -6.97 1.18
CA SER A 39 -18.92 -6.54 1.22
C SER A 39 -19.12 -5.29 0.38
N MET A 40 -18.23 -4.30 0.50
CA MET A 40 -18.29 -3.08 -0.29
C MET A 40 -18.15 -3.38 -1.78
N PHE A 41 -17.16 -4.19 -2.17
CA PHE A 41 -16.93 -4.55 -3.56
C PHE A 41 -18.12 -5.30 -4.18
N LEU A 42 -18.67 -6.30 -3.46
CA LEU A 42 -19.80 -7.10 -3.91
C LEU A 42 -21.10 -6.30 -3.97
N LEU A 43 -21.43 -5.52 -2.94
CA LEU A 43 -22.66 -4.70 -2.92
C LEU A 43 -22.63 -3.67 -4.05
N LEU A 44 -21.51 -2.97 -4.23
CA LEU A 44 -21.39 -2.02 -5.33
C LEU A 44 -21.41 -2.71 -6.70
N LYS A 45 -20.92 -3.95 -6.79
CA LYS A 45 -21.04 -4.76 -8.01
C LYS A 45 -22.50 -5.07 -8.34
N LEU A 46 -23.32 -5.41 -7.35
CA LEU A 46 -24.74 -5.68 -7.53
C LEU A 46 -25.53 -4.45 -7.99
N VAL A 47 -25.13 -3.25 -7.55
CA VAL A 47 -25.76 -1.98 -7.96
C VAL A 47 -25.23 -1.47 -9.32
N GLY A 48 -24.32 -2.20 -9.97
CA GLY A 48 -23.80 -1.85 -11.30
C GLY A 48 -22.73 -0.75 -11.29
N VAL A 49 -22.12 -0.45 -10.14
CA VAL A 49 -21.05 0.56 -10.05
C VAL A 49 -19.81 0.10 -10.82
N PRO A 50 -19.16 0.95 -11.64
CA PRO A 50 -17.97 0.60 -12.40
C PRO A 50 -16.80 0.09 -11.55
N PHE A 51 -16.00 -0.84 -12.08
CA PHE A 51 -14.89 -1.49 -11.36
C PHE A 51 -13.92 -0.48 -10.71
N ILE A 52 -13.50 0.56 -11.43
CA ILE A 52 -12.57 1.58 -10.92
C ILE A 52 -13.08 2.25 -9.64
N ILE A 53 -14.37 2.59 -9.60
CA ILE A 53 -14.98 3.24 -8.44
C ILE A 53 -15.08 2.25 -7.28
N ARG A 54 -15.47 1.00 -7.56
CA ARG A 54 -15.53 -0.06 -6.54
C ARG A 54 -14.16 -0.38 -5.95
N ALA A 55 -13.13 -0.45 -6.80
CA ALA A 55 -11.76 -0.70 -6.38
C ALA A 55 -11.26 0.44 -5.48
N ALA A 56 -11.36 1.69 -5.94
CA ALA A 56 -10.95 2.86 -5.17
C ALA A 56 -11.64 2.94 -3.80
N LEU A 57 -12.92 2.56 -3.72
CA LEU A 57 -13.68 2.51 -2.48
C LEU A 57 -13.27 1.33 -1.59
N GLY A 58 -13.07 0.14 -2.16
CA GLY A 58 -12.64 -1.07 -1.45
C GLY A 58 -11.26 -0.94 -0.80
N MET A 59 -10.39 -0.09 -1.36
CA MET A 59 -9.08 0.28 -0.81
C MET A 59 -9.17 0.90 0.60
N TYR A 60 -10.32 1.46 0.99
CA TYR A 60 -10.51 2.01 2.34
C TYR A 60 -10.94 0.97 3.38
N GLY A 61 -11.30 -0.25 2.99
CA GLY A 61 -11.72 -1.28 3.94
C GLY A 61 -10.71 -1.56 5.07
N PRO A 62 -9.39 -1.69 4.79
CA PRO A 62 -8.35 -1.81 5.81
C PRO A 62 -8.30 -0.60 6.77
N THR A 63 -8.51 0.63 6.28
CA THR A 63 -8.59 1.81 7.14
C THR A 63 -9.80 1.76 8.06
N VAL A 64 -10.99 1.47 7.52
CA VAL A 64 -12.21 1.39 8.33
C VAL A 64 -12.07 0.29 9.39
N ALA A 65 -11.51 -0.87 9.02
CA ALA A 65 -11.22 -1.94 9.96
C ALA A 65 -10.23 -1.51 11.06
N ALA A 66 -9.16 -0.81 10.71
CA ALA A 66 -8.20 -0.29 11.69
C ALA A 66 -8.87 0.68 12.67
N LEU A 67 -9.71 1.59 12.18
CA LEU A 67 -10.43 2.55 13.01
C LEU A 67 -11.44 1.85 13.92
N LEU A 68 -12.19 0.87 13.40
CA LEU A 68 -13.17 0.10 14.18
C LEU A 68 -12.49 -0.72 15.28
N VAL A 69 -11.40 -1.43 14.98
CA VAL A 69 -10.70 -2.22 16.00
C VAL A 69 -10.09 -1.30 17.06
N ARG A 70 -9.48 -0.19 16.65
CA ARG A 70 -8.96 0.81 17.61
C ARG A 70 -10.05 1.34 18.52
N TRP A 71 -11.22 1.64 17.96
CA TRP A 71 -12.37 2.12 18.73
C TRP A 71 -12.89 1.04 19.71
N LEU A 72 -13.09 -0.19 19.24
CA LEU A 72 -13.58 -1.32 20.06
C LEU A 72 -12.58 -1.75 21.15
N ARG A 73 -11.28 -1.57 20.91
CA ARG A 73 -10.19 -1.93 21.83
C ARG A 73 -9.72 -0.76 22.68
N HIS A 74 -10.31 0.42 22.50
CA HIS A 74 -9.90 1.67 23.16
C HIS A 74 -8.40 1.97 22.97
N GLU A 75 -7.88 1.75 21.77
CA GLU A 75 -6.48 1.99 21.41
C GLU A 75 -6.30 3.44 20.90
N GLY A 76 -5.32 4.16 21.44
CA GLY A 76 -4.93 5.49 20.94
C GLY A 76 -4.06 5.44 19.69
N PHE A 77 -3.86 6.58 19.01
CA PHE A 77 -3.10 6.68 17.75
C PHE A 77 -1.57 6.80 17.91
N ALA A 78 -1.03 6.55 19.10
CA ALA A 78 0.40 6.74 19.39
C ALA A 78 1.32 5.73 18.67
N ASP A 79 0.79 4.55 18.33
CA ASP A 79 1.49 3.45 17.65
C ASP A 79 1.34 3.48 16.12
N VAL A 80 0.66 4.48 15.56
CA VAL A 80 0.39 4.53 14.12
C VAL A 80 1.71 4.66 13.36
N GLY A 81 1.96 3.69 12.47
CA GLY A 81 3.18 3.59 11.66
C GLY A 81 3.40 4.72 10.64
N LEU A 82 2.52 5.73 10.59
CA LEU A 82 2.58 6.88 9.67
C LEU A 82 3.44 8.03 10.21
N ARG A 83 4.28 7.78 11.21
CA ARG A 83 5.22 8.78 11.70
C ARG A 83 6.22 9.13 10.60
N LEU A 84 6.02 10.29 9.99
CA LEU A 84 7.07 10.97 9.23
C LEU A 84 8.23 11.19 10.21
N ARG A 85 9.28 10.36 10.08
CA ARG A 85 10.50 10.33 10.93
C ARG A 85 11.36 11.60 10.75
N GLY A 86 10.75 12.79 10.76
CA GLY A 86 11.42 14.07 10.52
C GLY A 86 12.52 14.40 11.54
N LYS A 87 12.40 13.91 12.79
CA LYS A 87 13.45 14.08 13.82
C LYS A 87 14.62 13.10 13.68
N GLU A 88 14.38 11.92 13.11
CA GLU A 88 15.40 10.87 12.93
C GLU A 88 16.17 11.01 11.61
N TRP A 89 15.68 11.87 10.71
CA TRP A 89 16.35 12.32 9.48
C TRP A 89 17.72 12.96 9.73
N LYS A 90 17.93 13.56 10.92
CA LYS A 90 19.11 14.39 11.21
C LYS A 90 20.41 13.61 11.47
N GLY A 91 20.41 12.27 11.46
CA GLY A 91 21.60 11.49 11.84
C GLY A 91 22.13 10.54 10.78
N ASP A 92 21.28 10.00 9.90
CA ASP A 92 21.62 8.75 9.22
C ASP A 92 21.63 8.91 7.69
N ARG A 93 22.83 9.14 7.14
CA ARG A 93 23.11 9.38 5.71
C ARG A 93 22.68 8.19 4.82
N HIS A 94 22.31 7.04 5.39
CA HIS A 94 21.83 5.87 4.65
C HIS A 94 20.31 5.85 4.40
N ILE A 95 19.52 6.62 5.17
CA ILE A 95 18.05 6.57 5.08
C ILE A 95 17.56 7.07 3.71
N TRP A 96 18.14 8.13 3.15
CA TRP A 96 17.72 8.63 1.84
C TRP A 96 17.96 7.60 0.72
N ARG A 97 19.02 6.78 0.82
CA ARG A 97 19.30 5.70 -0.14
C ARG A 97 18.19 4.65 -0.12
N LEU A 98 17.62 4.37 1.05
CA LEU A 98 16.48 3.46 1.18
C LEU A 98 15.21 4.04 0.55
N TYR A 99 14.96 5.34 0.67
CA TYR A 99 13.83 6.00 -0.02
C TYR A 99 14.01 5.99 -1.54
N VAL A 100 15.22 6.30 -2.02
CA VAL A 100 15.54 6.23 -3.46
C VAL A 100 15.40 4.79 -3.97
N ALA A 101 15.89 3.81 -3.22
CA ALA A 101 15.70 2.40 -3.56
C ALA A 101 14.22 2.00 -3.57
N ALA A 102 13.44 2.40 -2.56
CA ALA A 102 12.01 2.12 -2.47
C ALA A 102 11.22 2.74 -3.64
N TYR A 103 11.69 3.86 -4.20
CA TYR A 103 11.10 4.48 -5.38
C TYR A 103 11.55 3.82 -6.70
N LEU A 104 12.85 3.55 -6.85
CA LEU A 104 13.43 3.03 -8.10
C LEU A 104 13.21 1.53 -8.30
N ILE A 105 13.25 0.72 -7.24
CA ILE A 105 13.10 -0.74 -7.35
C ILE A 105 11.77 -1.12 -8.02
N PRO A 106 10.59 -0.61 -7.60
CA PRO A 106 9.34 -0.89 -8.29
C PRO A 106 9.36 -0.48 -9.78
N ILE A 107 9.93 0.67 -10.12
CA ILE A 107 10.04 1.15 -11.50
C ILE A 107 10.90 0.19 -12.34
N ILE A 108 12.05 -0.23 -11.82
CA ILE A 108 12.95 -1.17 -12.50
C ILE A 108 12.23 -2.51 -12.71
N LEU A 109 11.59 -3.06 -11.67
CA LEU A 109 10.87 -4.32 -11.76
C LEU A 109 9.71 -4.25 -12.77
N LEU A 110 8.95 -3.16 -12.77
CA LEU A 110 7.88 -2.92 -13.75
C LEU A 110 8.43 -2.85 -15.18
N THR A 111 9.56 -2.16 -15.37
CA THR A 111 10.21 -2.04 -16.68
C THR A 111 10.69 -3.40 -17.19
N ILE A 112 11.31 -4.20 -16.32
CA ILE A 112 11.75 -5.56 -16.65
C ILE A 112 10.54 -6.44 -17.00
N GLY A 113 9.50 -6.43 -16.17
CA GLY A 113 8.28 -7.21 -16.41
C GLY A 113 7.60 -6.84 -17.72
N PHE A 114 7.50 -5.55 -18.01
CA PHE A 114 6.96 -5.04 -19.28
C PHE A 114 7.80 -5.49 -20.47
N GLY A 115 9.13 -5.42 -20.36
CA GLY A 115 10.05 -5.91 -21.39
C GLY A 115 9.91 -7.40 -21.66
N ILE A 116 9.74 -8.22 -20.61
CA ILE A 116 9.48 -9.67 -20.73
C ILE A 116 8.17 -9.94 -21.47
N VAL A 117 7.08 -9.27 -21.08
CA VAL A 117 5.76 -9.45 -21.72
C VAL A 117 5.84 -9.14 -23.22
N ILE A 118 6.48 -8.02 -23.59
CA ILE A 118 6.71 -7.63 -24.99
C ILE A 118 7.54 -8.67 -25.73
N ALA A 119 8.66 -9.10 -25.14
CA ALA A 119 9.56 -10.07 -25.76
C ALA A 119 8.87 -11.42 -26.01
N LEU A 120 8.03 -11.86 -25.08
CA LEU A 120 7.28 -13.12 -25.18
C LEU A 120 6.00 -13.00 -26.02
N HIS A 121 5.69 -11.82 -26.57
CA HIS A 121 4.46 -11.57 -27.31
C HIS A 121 3.18 -11.91 -26.53
N MET A 122 3.22 -11.78 -25.19
CA MET A 122 2.11 -12.11 -24.29
C MET A 122 1.15 -10.92 -24.07
N GLN A 123 1.42 -9.78 -24.69
CA GLN A 123 0.60 -8.58 -24.58
C GLN A 123 -0.73 -8.71 -25.32
N SER A 124 -1.83 -8.41 -24.63
CA SER A 124 -3.15 -8.14 -25.24
C SER A 124 -3.49 -6.67 -25.01
N TRP A 125 -3.18 -5.83 -26.00
CA TRP A 125 -3.41 -4.40 -25.90
C TRP A 125 -4.92 -4.10 -26.06
N ALA A 126 -5.63 -3.81 -24.97
CA ALA A 126 -7.02 -3.32 -25.02
C ALA A 126 -7.10 -1.81 -25.37
N VAL A 127 -6.29 -1.37 -26.33
CA VAL A 127 -6.14 0.04 -26.69
C VAL A 127 -7.42 0.56 -27.35
N ASP A 128 -8.06 -0.24 -28.20
CA ASP A 128 -9.29 0.13 -28.90
C ASP A 128 -10.47 0.37 -27.93
N GLU A 129 -10.57 -0.42 -26.86
CA GLU A 129 -11.61 -0.27 -25.85
C GLU A 129 -11.43 1.02 -25.04
N LYS A 130 -10.19 1.31 -24.61
CA LYS A 130 -9.86 2.55 -23.89
C LYS A 130 -10.06 3.79 -24.75
N ILE A 131 -9.67 3.72 -26.03
CA ILE A 131 -9.91 4.76 -27.02
C ILE A 131 -11.41 4.97 -27.24
N GLY A 132 -12.19 3.88 -27.32
CA GLY A 132 -13.65 3.93 -27.46
C GLY A 132 -14.33 4.61 -26.25
N LEU A 133 -13.82 4.42 -25.03
CA LEU A 133 -14.27 5.13 -23.84
C LEU A 133 -13.92 6.63 -23.89
N LEU A 134 -12.70 6.97 -24.31
CA LEU A 134 -12.26 8.35 -24.47
C LEU A 134 -13.12 9.10 -25.50
N LEU A 135 -13.44 8.45 -26.62
CA LEU A 135 -14.31 8.98 -27.66
C LEU A 135 -15.76 9.20 -27.19
N LYS A 136 -16.25 8.36 -26.26
CA LYS A 136 -17.58 8.53 -25.64
C LYS A 136 -17.64 9.74 -24.70
N SER A 137 -16.53 10.10 -24.08
CA SER A 137 -16.42 11.30 -23.24
C SER A 137 -16.26 12.61 -24.04
N LEU A 138 -15.97 12.56 -25.34
CA LEU A 138 -15.91 13.74 -26.19
C LEU A 138 -17.32 14.17 -26.68
N PRO A 139 -17.57 15.48 -26.83
CA PRO A 139 -18.76 15.99 -27.50
C PRO A 139 -18.97 15.32 -28.86
N LYS A 140 -20.22 15.07 -29.25
CA LYS A 140 -20.54 14.41 -30.53
C LYS A 140 -19.98 15.15 -31.75
N THR A 141 -19.73 16.46 -31.63
CA THR A 141 -19.15 17.34 -32.64
C THR A 141 -17.64 17.19 -32.83
N THR A 142 -16.92 16.55 -31.90
CA THR A 142 -15.45 16.37 -31.93
C THR A 142 -15.03 14.90 -31.83
N ARG A 143 -15.86 13.97 -32.32
CA ARG A 143 -15.63 12.52 -32.29
C ARG A 143 -14.48 11.99 -33.16
N ALA A 144 -13.58 12.86 -33.61
CA ALA A 144 -12.32 12.45 -34.20
C ALA A 144 -11.25 12.39 -33.10
N LEU A 145 -10.51 11.28 -33.04
CA LEU A 145 -9.33 11.22 -32.19
C LEU A 145 -8.31 12.25 -32.69
N PRO A 146 -7.72 13.06 -31.80
CA PRO A 146 -6.54 13.83 -32.13
C PRO A 146 -5.45 12.90 -32.68
N PRO A 147 -4.50 13.44 -33.48
CA PRO A 147 -3.32 12.70 -33.91
C PRO A 147 -2.67 11.89 -32.77
N ALA A 148 -2.08 10.73 -33.09
CA ALA A 148 -1.61 9.76 -32.09
C ALA A 148 -0.65 10.38 -31.05
N ASN A 149 0.21 11.31 -31.48
CA ASN A 149 1.12 12.07 -30.62
C ASN A 149 0.36 12.97 -29.61
N THR A 150 -0.70 13.66 -30.06
CA THR A 150 -1.54 14.49 -29.19
C THR A 150 -2.31 13.63 -28.19
N THR A 151 -2.87 12.50 -28.63
CA THR A 151 -3.56 11.56 -27.74
C THR A 151 -2.61 10.96 -26.70
N ALA A 152 -1.40 10.56 -27.11
CA ALA A 152 -0.36 10.08 -26.19
C ALA A 152 0.03 11.16 -25.16
N LEU A 153 0.21 12.40 -25.61
CA LEU A 153 0.51 13.52 -24.72
C LEU A 153 -0.61 13.76 -23.70
N ILE A 154 -1.87 13.74 -24.12
CA ILE A 154 -3.03 13.90 -23.21
C ILE A 154 -3.05 12.79 -22.16
N ILE A 155 -2.80 11.53 -22.56
CA ILE A 155 -2.76 10.39 -21.63
C ILE A 155 -1.64 10.58 -20.60
N VAL A 156 -0.44 10.96 -21.04
CA VAL A 156 0.70 11.21 -20.14
C VAL A 156 0.39 12.36 -19.18
N LEU A 157 -0.15 13.47 -19.68
CA LEU A 157 -0.51 14.62 -18.86
C LEU A 157 -1.59 14.26 -17.83
N SER A 158 -2.63 13.52 -18.22
CA SER A 158 -3.67 13.03 -17.31
C SER A 158 -3.08 12.14 -16.22
N ALA A 159 -2.23 11.18 -16.59
CA ALA A 159 -1.58 10.27 -15.66
C ALA A 159 -0.72 11.01 -14.63
N CYS A 160 0.01 12.04 -15.06
CA CYS A 160 0.90 12.83 -14.21
C CYS A 160 0.18 13.88 -13.34
N THR A 161 -1.08 14.23 -13.64
CA THR A 161 -1.76 15.35 -12.95
C THR A 161 -3.05 14.95 -12.23
N VAL A 162 -3.94 14.22 -12.91
CA VAL A 162 -5.27 13.87 -12.39
C VAL A 162 -5.25 12.49 -11.74
N ASP A 163 -4.68 11.49 -12.42
CA ASP A 163 -4.70 10.11 -11.92
C ASP A 163 -3.79 9.93 -10.71
N LEU A 164 -2.70 10.70 -10.65
CA LEU A 164 -1.74 10.66 -9.54
C LEU A 164 -2.40 10.98 -8.18
N PRO A 165 -3.03 12.14 -7.94
CA PRO A 165 -3.65 12.44 -6.65
C PRO A 165 -4.82 11.51 -6.32
N ILE A 166 -5.61 11.08 -7.32
CA ILE A 166 -6.70 10.11 -7.11
C ILE A 166 -6.13 8.79 -6.59
N THR A 167 -5.08 8.29 -7.24
CA THR A 167 -4.41 7.04 -6.85
C THR A 167 -3.74 7.17 -5.49
N MET A 168 -3.09 8.31 -5.20
CA MET A 168 -2.50 8.58 -3.88
C MET A 168 -3.56 8.56 -2.78
N LEU A 169 -4.72 9.16 -3.02
CA LEU A 169 -5.81 9.20 -2.04
C LEU A 169 -6.40 7.80 -1.81
N ALA A 170 -6.63 7.04 -2.88
CA ALA A 170 -7.14 5.68 -2.79
C ALA A 170 -6.15 4.75 -2.07
N THR A 171 -4.86 4.77 -2.49
CA THR A 171 -3.80 3.96 -1.87
C THR A 171 -3.52 4.35 -0.43
N PHE A 172 -3.72 5.61 -0.03
CA PHE A 172 -3.58 6.03 1.36
C PHE A 172 -4.48 5.22 2.30
N GLY A 173 -5.72 4.90 1.88
CA GLY A 173 -6.63 4.05 2.64
C GLY A 173 -6.08 2.65 2.90
N GLU A 174 -5.39 2.06 1.94
CA GLU A 174 -4.74 0.78 2.13
C GLU A 174 -3.49 0.90 3.00
N GLU A 175 -2.63 1.88 2.70
CA GLU A 175 -1.37 2.11 3.42
C GLU A 175 -1.64 2.37 4.90
N PHE A 176 -2.66 3.15 5.25
CA PHE A 176 -3.04 3.40 6.63
C PHE A 176 -3.42 2.11 7.38
N GLY A 177 -4.20 1.23 6.78
CA GLY A 177 -4.53 -0.06 7.42
C GLY A 177 -3.32 -0.98 7.54
N TRP A 178 -2.64 -1.24 6.42
CA TRP A 178 -1.56 -2.22 6.37
C TRP A 178 -0.30 -1.75 7.11
N ARG A 179 0.18 -0.55 6.82
CA ARG A 179 1.44 -0.01 7.36
C ARG A 179 1.19 0.79 8.63
N GLY A 180 0.03 1.44 8.75
CA GLY A 180 -0.33 2.22 9.93
C GLY A 180 -0.87 1.40 11.11
N TYR A 181 -1.54 0.27 10.87
CA TYR A 181 -2.11 -0.57 11.94
C TYR A 181 -1.47 -1.97 12.04
N LEU A 182 -1.42 -2.73 10.93
CA LEU A 182 -0.97 -4.12 10.96
C LEU A 182 0.56 -4.26 11.13
N LEU A 183 1.35 -3.47 10.41
CA LEU A 183 2.81 -3.54 10.45
C LEU A 183 3.38 -3.37 11.87
N PRO A 184 3.05 -2.31 12.65
CA PRO A 184 3.55 -2.16 14.02
C PRO A 184 3.29 -3.38 14.93
N ARG A 185 2.15 -4.06 14.73
CA ARG A 185 1.76 -5.25 15.50
C ARG A 185 2.54 -6.50 15.10
N LEU A 186 3.08 -6.53 13.88
CA LEU A 186 3.91 -7.62 13.36
C LEU A 186 5.42 -7.35 13.47
N MET A 187 5.83 -6.11 13.74
CA MET A 187 7.24 -5.74 13.93
C MET A 187 8.02 -6.61 14.94
N PRO A 188 7.41 -7.19 16.01
CA PRO A 188 8.13 -8.13 16.88
C PRO A 188 8.66 -9.39 16.17
N LEU A 189 8.15 -9.74 14.99
CA LEU A 189 8.68 -10.83 14.14
C LEU A 189 9.97 -10.44 13.40
N GLY A 190 10.32 -9.15 13.40
CA GLY A 190 11.38 -8.57 12.58
C GLY A 190 10.89 -8.09 11.22
N ASN A 191 11.61 -7.12 10.64
CA ASN A 191 11.19 -6.35 9.47
C ASN A 191 10.85 -7.23 8.26
N VAL A 192 11.70 -8.21 7.92
CA VAL A 192 11.53 -9.06 6.75
C VAL A 192 10.33 -9.98 6.91
N LYS A 193 10.20 -10.66 8.06
CA LYS A 193 9.08 -11.58 8.32
C LYS A 193 7.75 -10.84 8.36
N ALA A 194 7.72 -9.66 8.99
CA ALA A 194 6.54 -8.81 9.02
C ALA A 194 6.11 -8.38 7.60
N ALA A 195 7.06 -7.91 6.78
CA ALA A 195 6.78 -7.48 5.41
C ALA A 195 6.27 -8.64 4.53
N LEU A 196 6.92 -9.81 4.60
CA LEU A 196 6.48 -11.00 3.85
C LEU A 196 5.09 -11.46 4.27
N LEU A 197 4.82 -11.51 5.58
CA LEU A 197 3.51 -11.91 6.09
C LEU A 197 2.41 -10.95 5.65
N ILE A 198 2.65 -9.64 5.70
CA ILE A 198 1.70 -8.64 5.17
C ILE A 198 1.48 -8.84 3.68
N GLY A 199 2.53 -9.11 2.90
CA GLY A 199 2.42 -9.37 1.46
C GLY A 199 1.54 -10.58 1.15
N VAL A 200 1.71 -11.70 1.87
CA VAL A 200 0.88 -12.91 1.72
C VAL A 200 -0.58 -12.65 2.12
N ILE A 201 -0.79 -11.99 3.25
CA ILE A 201 -2.12 -11.61 3.73
C ILE A 201 -2.84 -10.72 2.71
N TRP A 202 -2.13 -9.71 2.20
CA TRP A 202 -2.67 -8.79 1.20
C TRP A 202 -3.04 -9.53 -0.09
N ALA A 203 -2.16 -10.40 -0.61
CA ALA A 203 -2.42 -11.17 -1.82
C ALA A 203 -3.65 -12.08 -1.71
N TYR A 204 -3.87 -12.69 -0.55
CA TYR A 204 -5.04 -13.53 -0.31
C TYR A 204 -6.35 -12.70 -0.15
N GLY A 205 -6.21 -11.50 0.38
CA GLY A 205 -7.33 -10.61 0.69
C GLY A 205 -7.96 -9.90 -0.49
N THR A 206 -7.24 -9.81 -1.61
CA THR A 206 -7.67 -9.05 -2.78
C THR A 206 -8.82 -9.79 -3.49
N PRO A 207 -10.00 -9.15 -3.65
CA PRO A 207 -11.14 -9.78 -4.31
C PRO A 207 -10.84 -10.04 -5.81
N PRO A 208 -11.41 -11.10 -6.40
CA PRO A 208 -11.21 -11.46 -7.80
C PRO A 208 -11.90 -10.51 -8.79
#